data_AF-A0A6H5K8Q7-F1
#
_entry.id   AF-A0A6H5K8Q7-F1
#
_cell.length_a   1.000
_cell.length_b   1.000
_cell.length_c   1.000
_cell.angle_alpha   90.00
_cell.angle_beta   90.00
_cell.angle_gamma   90.00
#
_symmetry.space_group_name_H-M   'P 1'
#
loop_
_entity.id
_entity.type
_entity.pdbx_description
1 polymer ?
#
loop_
_entity_poly.entity_id
_entity_poly.type
_entity_poly.pdbx_seq_one_letter_code
_entity_poly.pdbx_strand_id
1 'polypeptide(L)'
;MCDGDIVGIQSSDVCCSASCGSCGGSGCTGRDGGSESCCGGGVRASGRYCSITGEAPCMTGAAPTPAPTPAPTPPPTVEVFRYLI
;
A
#
# COMPACT_ATOMS: atom_id res chain seq x y z
N MET A 1 9.37 -12.92 -10.67
CA MET A 1 8.14 -13.28 -9.92
C MET A 1 8.31 -12.83 -8.49
N CYS A 2 7.26 -12.27 -7.90
CA CYS A 2 7.34 -11.65 -6.57
C CYS A 2 6.67 -12.43 -5.44
N ASP A 3 5.61 -13.18 -5.74
CA ASP A 3 4.95 -14.03 -4.74
C ASP A 3 4.24 -15.18 -5.47
N GLY A 4 5.01 -16.21 -5.83
CA GLY A 4 4.55 -17.37 -6.60
C GLY A 4 4.11 -17.05 -8.04
N ASP A 5 3.00 -16.33 -8.16
CA ASP A 5 2.22 -16.11 -9.38
C ASP A 5 2.19 -14.64 -9.82
N ILE A 6 2.65 -13.71 -8.97
CA ILE A 6 2.66 -12.28 -9.32
C ILE A 6 3.81 -11.98 -10.29
N VAL A 7 3.42 -11.61 -11.53
CA VAL A 7 4.33 -11.21 -12.61
C VAL A 7 4.94 -9.85 -12.31
N GLY A 8 6.22 -9.85 -11.93
CA GLY A 8 6.94 -8.65 -11.56
C GLY A 8 8.39 -8.93 -11.17
N ILE A 9 9.07 -7.84 -10.82
CA ILE A 9 10.48 -7.83 -10.42
C ILE A 9 10.55 -7.55 -8.92
N GLN A 10 10.92 -8.57 -8.15
CA GLN A 10 11.05 -8.45 -6.69
C GLN A 10 12.35 -7.73 -6.34
N SER A 11 12.24 -6.74 -5.45
CA SER A 11 13.35 -6.04 -4.82
C SER A 11 13.01 -5.81 -3.35
N SER A 12 13.61 -6.63 -2.48
CA SER A 12 13.37 -6.57 -1.03
C SER A 12 11.87 -6.75 -0.69
N ASP A 13 11.25 -5.74 -0.08
CA ASP A 13 9.84 -5.65 0.31
C ASP A 13 8.91 -5.15 -0.83
N VAL A 14 9.45 -4.93 -2.02
CA VAL A 14 8.73 -4.33 -3.15
C VAL A 14 8.71 -5.28 -4.35
N CYS A 15 7.60 -5.31 -5.05
CA CYS A 15 7.42 -5.89 -6.36
C CYS A 15 7.14 -4.79 -7.38
N CYS A 16 8.09 -4.53 -8.27
CA CYS A 16 7.89 -3.60 -9.38
C CYS A 16 7.23 -4.29 -10.58
N SER A 17 6.65 -3.49 -11.47
CA SER A 17 6.11 -3.99 -12.74
C SER A 17 7.20 -4.71 -13.56
N ALA A 18 6.81 -5.76 -14.28
CA ALA A 18 7.71 -6.48 -15.18
C ALA A 18 8.23 -5.58 -16.32
N SER A 19 7.44 -4.58 -16.73
CA SER A 19 7.80 -3.59 -17.75
C SER A 19 9.04 -2.78 -17.38
N CYS A 20 9.35 -2.69 -16.09
CA CYS A 20 10.49 -1.91 -15.61
C CYS A 20 11.84 -2.49 -16.03
N GLY A 21 11.94 -3.79 -16.33
CA GLY A 21 13.21 -4.50 -16.58
C GLY A 21 14.13 -4.64 -15.36
N SER A 22 14.08 -3.69 -14.42
CA SER A 22 14.71 -3.73 -13.10
C SER A 22 13.90 -2.92 -12.08
N CYS A 23 13.89 -3.38 -10.82
CA CYS A 23 13.17 -2.74 -9.73
C CYS A 23 14.12 -1.93 -8.84
N GLY A 24 13.99 -0.61 -8.88
CA GLY A 24 14.85 0.33 -8.15
C GLY A 24 16.14 0.72 -8.88
N GLY A 25 17.02 1.42 -8.16
CA GLY A 25 18.29 1.95 -8.68
C GLY A 25 18.17 3.30 -9.39
N SER A 26 19.32 3.85 -9.79
CA SER A 26 19.41 5.13 -10.48
C SER A 26 18.64 5.11 -11.81
N GLY A 27 17.86 6.16 -12.08
CA GLY A 27 17.08 6.28 -13.31
C GLY A 27 15.80 5.43 -13.35
N CYS A 28 15.36 4.82 -12.25
CA CYS A 28 14.10 4.07 -12.21
C CYS A 28 12.86 4.92 -12.59
N THR A 29 12.93 6.24 -12.43
CA THR A 29 11.89 7.20 -12.83
C THR A 29 11.69 7.30 -14.34
N GLY A 30 12.73 7.02 -15.14
CA GLY A 30 12.68 7.11 -16.60
C GLY A 30 12.29 5.80 -17.30
N ARG A 31 11.93 4.76 -16.54
CA ARG A 31 11.53 3.46 -17.08
C ARG A 31 10.04 3.41 -17.35
N ASP A 32 9.60 2.45 -18.16
CA ASP A 32 8.19 2.20 -18.44
C ASP A 32 7.43 1.83 -17.16
N GLY A 33 6.52 2.72 -16.75
CA GLY A 33 5.80 2.66 -15.47
C GLY A 33 6.22 3.73 -14.45
N GLY A 34 7.30 4.47 -14.73
CA GLY A 34 7.73 5.63 -13.97
C GLY A 34 8.16 5.33 -12.53
N SER A 35 8.29 6.39 -11.73
CA SER A 35 8.73 6.29 -10.34
C SER A 35 7.80 5.44 -9.47
N GLU A 36 6.50 5.50 -9.74
CA GLU A 36 5.48 4.83 -8.93
C GLU A 36 5.46 3.32 -9.15
N SER A 37 5.87 2.84 -10.32
CA SER A 37 5.87 1.41 -10.64
C SER A 37 7.24 0.76 -10.59
N CYS A 38 8.31 1.52 -10.80
CA CYS A 38 9.66 1.00 -10.97
C CYS A 38 10.65 1.44 -9.88
N CYS A 39 10.36 2.48 -9.12
CA CYS A 39 11.20 2.87 -7.99
C CYS A 39 10.60 2.33 -6.68
N GLY A 40 11.41 1.64 -5.87
CA GLY A 40 10.96 1.12 -4.59
C GLY A 40 10.33 2.19 -3.69
N GLY A 41 10.83 3.42 -3.72
CA GLY A 41 10.23 4.55 -2.99
C GLY A 41 8.82 4.90 -3.46
N GLY A 42 8.56 4.89 -4.76
CA GLY A 42 7.24 5.19 -5.32
C GLY A 42 6.22 4.09 -5.01
N VAL A 43 6.63 2.83 -5.16
CA VAL A 43 5.76 1.68 -4.85
C VAL A 43 5.38 1.66 -3.35
N ARG A 44 6.34 1.94 -2.45
CA ARG A 44 6.06 2.06 -1.02
C ARG A 44 5.12 3.22 -0.71
N ALA A 45 5.31 4.36 -1.38
CA ALA A 45 4.42 5.51 -1.24
C ALA A 45 2.99 5.21 -1.74
N SER A 46 2.82 4.25 -2.65
CA SER A 46 1.50 3.82 -3.11
C SER A 46 0.69 3.09 -2.04
N GLY A 47 1.33 2.50 -1.02
CA GLY A 47 0.64 1.76 0.05
C GLY A 47 -0.06 0.47 -0.41
N ARG A 48 0.23 0.00 -1.63
CA ARG A 48 -0.38 -1.19 -2.23
C ARG A 48 0.37 -2.45 -1.79
N TYR A 49 -0.32 -3.45 -1.27
CA TYR A 49 0.27 -4.72 -0.86
C TYR A 49 -0.09 -5.83 -1.83
N CYS A 50 0.88 -6.69 -2.16
CA CYS A 50 0.71 -7.78 -3.11
C CYS A 50 -0.33 -8.80 -2.65
N SER A 51 -0.49 -8.95 -1.33
CA SER A 51 -1.53 -9.77 -0.70
C SER A 51 -2.95 -9.22 -0.90
N ILE A 52 -3.09 -7.93 -1.22
CA ILE A 52 -4.37 -7.26 -1.44
C ILE A 52 -4.64 -7.09 -2.94
N THR A 53 -3.65 -6.59 -3.68
CA THR A 53 -3.80 -6.30 -5.11
C THR A 53 -3.65 -7.53 -5.98
N GLY A 54 -2.83 -8.51 -5.58
CA GLY A 54 -2.50 -9.67 -6.41
C GLY A 54 -1.70 -9.34 -7.68
N GLU A 55 -1.24 -8.10 -7.83
CA GLU A 55 -0.55 -7.60 -9.02
C GLU A 55 0.48 -6.53 -8.67
N ALA A 56 1.54 -6.45 -9.48
CA ALA A 56 2.57 -5.43 -9.39
C ALA A 56 2.13 -4.13 -10.10
N PRO A 57 2.53 -2.93 -9.62
CA PRO A 57 3.42 -2.67 -8.50
C PRO A 57 2.77 -2.80 -7.12
N CYS A 58 3.45 -3.50 -6.20
CA CYS A 58 2.94 -3.78 -4.86
C CYS A 58 4.07 -4.08 -3.87
N MET A 59 3.78 -3.99 -2.56
CA MET A 59 4.70 -4.40 -1.50
C MET A 59 4.45 -5.85 -1.11
N THR A 60 5.51 -6.67 -1.08
CA THR A 60 5.45 -8.09 -0.72
C THR A 60 5.37 -8.33 0.78
N GLY A 61 5.51 -7.27 1.59
CA GLY A 61 5.32 -7.34 3.03
C GLY A 61 3.87 -7.64 3.43
N ALA A 62 3.67 -8.00 4.70
CA ALA A 62 2.34 -8.06 5.27
C ALA A 62 1.75 -6.65 5.31
N ALA A 63 0.52 -6.49 4.83
CA ALA A 63 -0.24 -5.29 5.09
C ALA A 63 -0.32 -5.09 6.61
N PRO A 64 -0.13 -3.87 7.13
CA PRO A 64 -0.36 -3.61 8.53
C PRO A 64 -1.79 -4.03 8.83
N THR A 65 -1.98 -4.84 9.88
CA THR A 65 -3.31 -5.12 10.38
C THR A 65 -3.96 -3.75 10.65
N PRO A 66 -5.12 -3.43 10.04
CA PRO A 66 -5.80 -2.20 10.40
C PRO A 66 -5.97 -2.22 11.92
N ALA A 67 -5.42 -1.22 12.60
CA ALA A 67 -5.73 -1.02 14.00
C ALA A 67 -7.26 -1.01 14.11
N PRO A 68 -7.85 -1.66 15.13
CA PRO A 68 -9.30 -1.62 15.29
C PRO A 68 -9.70 -0.14 15.27
N THR A 69 -10.47 0.26 14.27
CA THR A 69 -11.03 1.60 14.21
C THR A 69 -11.73 1.81 15.55
N PRO A 70 -11.37 2.82 16.36
CA PRO A 70 -12.14 3.11 17.55
C PRO A 70 -13.58 3.26 17.12
N ALA A 71 -14.48 2.51 17.77
CA ALA A 71 -15.90 2.54 17.48
C ALA A 71 -16.36 4.01 17.40
N PRO A 72 -17.24 4.38 16.46
CA PRO A 72 -17.72 5.75 16.36
C PRO A 72 -18.20 6.18 17.74
N THR A 73 -17.60 7.25 18.28
CA THR A 73 -18.04 7.85 19.54
C THR A 73 -19.53 8.08 19.40
N PRO A 74 -20.39 7.46 20.23
CA PRO A 74 -21.81 7.69 20.14
C PRO A 74 -22.04 9.20 20.29
N PRO A 75 -22.96 9.79 19.51
CA PRO A 75 -23.32 11.20 19.70
C PRO A 75 -23.69 11.42 21.17
N PRO A 76 -23.38 12.58 21.76
CA PRO A 76 -23.77 12.85 23.14
C PRO A 76 -25.27 12.62 23.26
N THR A 77 -25.65 11.63 24.07
CA THR A 77 -27.05 11.33 24.35
C THR A 77 -27.70 12.60 24.87
N VAL A 78 -28.92 12.87 24.39
CA VAL A 78 -29.82 13.98 24.78
C VAL A 78 -30.25 13.89 26.26
N GLU A 79 -29.45 13.24 27.11
CA GLU A 79 -29.58 13.13 28.56
C GLU A 79 -28.95 14.34 29.27
N VAL A 80 -27.95 15.01 28.67
CA VAL A 80 -27.36 16.23 29.29
C VAL A 80 -28.32 17.42 29.22
N PHE A 81 -29.22 17.47 28.22
CA PHE A 81 -30.20 18.56 28.10
C PHE A 81 -31.39 18.43 29.07
N ARG A 82 -31.60 17.25 29.66
CA ARG A 82 -32.67 17.00 30.64
C ARG A 82 -32.26 17.34 32.08
N TYR A 83 -30.97 17.53 32.35
CA TYR A 83 -30.43 17.83 33.68
C TYR A 83 -30.23 19.34 33.94
N LEU A 84 -30.63 20.20 32.99
CA LEU A 84 -30.48 21.66 33.04
C LEU A 84 -31.82 22.44 33.01
N ILE A 85 -32.95 21.77 33.25
CA ILE A 85 -34.28 22.41 33.36
C ILE A 85 -34.91 22.06 34.70
#